data_AF-A0A7C6AMI7-F1
#
_entry.id   AF-A0A7C6AMI7-F1
#
_cell.length_a   1.000
_cell.length_b   1.000
_cell.length_c   1.000
_cell.angle_alpha   90.00
_cell.angle_beta   90.00
_cell.angle_gamma   90.00
#
_symmetry.space_group_name_H-M   'P 1'
#
loop_
_entity.id
_entity.type
_entity.pdbx_description
1 polymer ?
#
loop_
_entity_poly.entity_id
_entity_poly.type
_entity_poly.pdbx_seq_one_letter_code
_entity_poly.pdbx_strand_id
1 'polypeptide(L)' 'MMLDFSKMILTKVSFDPKLFHKELRKLLLWLGDDRDEIESLYEWCSENYGDVYGEIISEEFKNFGYLD' A
#
# COMPACT_ATOMS: atom_id res chain seq x y z
N MET A 1 7.47 5.05 -11.97
CA MET A 1 7.57 6.51 -11.62
C MET A 1 6.53 6.89 -10.56
N MET A 2 5.45 6.13 -10.43
CA MET A 2 4.37 6.36 -9.47
C MET A 2 4.69 5.70 -8.13
N LEU A 3 5.34 4.53 -8.16
CA LEU A 3 5.79 3.80 -6.98
C LEU A 3 6.62 4.63 -6.00
N ASP A 4 7.60 5.41 -6.47
CA ASP A 4 8.44 6.22 -5.57
C ASP A 4 7.63 7.29 -4.83
N PHE A 5 6.62 7.86 -5.49
CA PHE A 5 5.69 8.79 -4.87
C PHE A 5 4.78 8.09 -3.85
N SER A 6 4.28 6.89 -4.18
CA SER A 6 3.53 6.04 -3.27
C SER A 6 4.32 5.73 -1.99
N LYS A 7 5.57 5.29 -2.15
CA LYS A 7 6.50 5.00 -1.05
C LYS A 7 6.74 6.23 -0.18
N MET A 8 6.98 7.40 -0.79
CA MET A 8 7.16 8.66 -0.05
C MET A 8 5.93 9.03 0.77
N ILE A 9 4.72 8.92 0.21
CA ILE A 9 3.48 9.22 0.93
C ILE A 9 3.32 8.29 2.13
N LEU A 10 3.39 6.97 1.91
CA LEU A 10 3.22 5.97 2.97
C LEU A 10 4.26 6.15 4.07
N THR A 11 5.50 6.47 3.72
CA THR A 11 6.54 6.82 4.71
C THR A 11 6.13 8.00 5.58
N LYS A 12 5.63 9.08 4.97
CA LYS A 12 5.21 10.28 5.70
C LYS A 12 4.01 10.05 6.62
N VAL A 13 3.10 9.16 6.26
CA VAL A 13 1.89 8.89 7.06
C VAL A 13 2.00 7.66 7.97
N SER A 14 3.11 6.93 7.92
CA SER A 14 3.33 5.68 8.67
C SER A 14 3.30 5.83 10.20
N PHE A 15 3.31 7.04 10.73
CA PHE A 15 3.19 7.30 12.17
C PHE A 15 1.76 7.14 12.70
N ASP A 16 0.74 7.08 11.83
CA ASP A 16 -0.66 6.93 12.22
C ASP A 16 -1.34 5.84 11.38
N PRO A 17 -1.90 4.78 12.00
CA PRO A 17 -2.50 3.66 11.28
C PRO A 17 -3.69 4.07 10.40
N LYS A 18 -4.48 5.07 10.82
CA LYS A 18 -5.65 5.53 10.05
C LYS A 18 -5.20 6.32 8.82
N LEU A 19 -4.15 7.13 8.95
CA LEU A 19 -3.58 7.83 7.80
C LEU A 19 -2.90 6.86 6.83
N PHE A 20 -2.14 5.89 7.34
CA PHE A 20 -1.51 4.84 6.52
C PHE A 20 -2.55 4.07 5.70
N HIS A 21 -3.58 3.53 6.36
CA HIS A 21 -4.70 2.86 5.70
C HIS A 21 -5.35 3.75 4.62
N LYS A 22 -5.68 5.00 4.96
CA LYS A 22 -6.35 5.93 4.04
C LYS A 22 -5.52 6.22 2.79
N GLU A 23 -4.22 6.46 2.94
CA GLU A 23 -3.36 6.76 1.79
C GLU A 23 -3.04 5.49 0.98
N LEU A 24 -2.84 4.34 1.63
CA LEU A 24 -2.65 3.06 0.93
C LEU A 24 -3.82 2.78 -0.03
N ARG A 25 -5.05 2.92 0.46
CA ARG A 25 -6.25 2.77 -0.37
C ARG A 25 -6.26 3.67 -1.60
N LYS A 26 -5.90 4.95 -1.43
CA LYS A 26 -5.86 5.92 -2.53
C LYS A 26 -4.80 5.56 -3.55
N LEU A 27 -3.64 5.09 -3.09
CA LEU A 27 -2.54 4.72 -3.96
C LEU A 27 -2.89 3.48 -4.80
N LEU A 28 -3.56 2.49 -4.21
CA LEU A 28 -4.07 1.34 -4.96
C LEU A 28 -5.03 1.77 -6.07
N LEU A 29 -6.00 2.63 -5.76
CA LEU A 29 -6.93 3.18 -6.75
C LEU A 29 -6.23 4.03 -7.82
N TRP A 30 -5.13 4.71 -7.47
CA TRP A 30 -4.38 5.56 -8.38
C TRP A 30 -3.49 4.78 -9.35
N LEU A 31 -2.89 3.68 -8.87
CA LEU A 31 -2.12 2.75 -9.69
C LEU A 31 -3.04 1.92 -10.60
N GLY A 32 -4.28 1.66 -10.18
CA GLY A 32 -5.31 1.05 -11.02
C GLY A 32 -4.90 -0.35 -11.49
N ASP A 33 -5.00 -0.60 -12.80
CA ASP A 33 -4.77 -1.93 -13.39
C ASP A 33 -3.29 -2.25 -13.66
N ASP A 34 -2.36 -1.37 -13.28
CA ASP A 34 -0.91 -1.61 -13.42
C ASP A 34 -0.44 -2.65 -12.39
N ARG A 35 -0.58 -3.93 -12.77
CA ARG A 35 -0.25 -5.09 -11.93
C ARG A 35 1.18 -5.07 -11.40
N ASP A 36 2.15 -4.64 -12.21
CA ASP A 36 3.56 -4.64 -11.83
C ASP A 36 3.83 -3.59 -10.74
N GLU A 37 3.22 -2.40 -10.85
CA GLU A 37 3.33 -1.36 -9.81
C GLU A 37 2.54 -1.73 -8.54
N ILE A 38 1.40 -2.42 -8.66
CA ILE A 38 0.65 -2.95 -7.52
C ILE A 38 1.45 -4.02 -6.77
N GLU A 39 2.05 -4.98 -7.48
CA GLU A 39 2.92 -6.01 -6.90
C GLU A 39 4.13 -5.37 -6.19
N SER A 40 4.80 -4.44 -6.87
CA SER A 40 5.94 -3.72 -6.28
C SER A 40 5.55 -2.91 -5.03
N LEU A 41 4.32 -2.37 -4.98
CA LEU A 41 3.81 -1.68 -3.80
C LEU A 41 3.50 -2.68 -2.67
N TYR A 42 2.93 -3.84 -2.99
CA TYR A 42 2.61 -4.89 -2.01
C TYR A 42 3.87 -5.42 -1.33
N GLU A 43 4.88 -5.80 -2.12
CA GLU A 43 6.16 -6.30 -1.60
C GLU A 43 6.80 -5.26 -0.69
N TRP A 44 6.89 -4.01 -1.16
CA TRP A 44 7.51 -2.95 -0.38
C TRP A 44 6.74 -2.65 0.92
N CYS A 45 5.41 -2.61 0.90
CA CYS A 45 4.62 -2.42 2.11
C CYS A 45 4.84 -3.57 3.10
N SER A 46 4.85 -4.80 2.61
CA SER A 46 5.05 -5.99 3.42
C SER A 46 6.43 -6.02 4.07
N GLU A 47 7.48 -5.67 3.32
CA GLU A 47 8.86 -5.60 3.82
C GLU A 47 9.07 -4.49 4.85
N ASN A 48 8.48 -3.30 4.66
CA ASN A 48 8.79 -2.12 5.47
C ASN A 48 7.80 -1.92 6.64
N TYR A 49 6.58 -2.44 6.51
CA TYR A 49 5.50 -2.19 7.47
C TYR A 49 4.72 -3.46 7.83
N GLY A 50 5.08 -4.64 7.34
CA GLY A 50 4.37 -5.89 7.65
C GLY A 50 4.25 -6.18 9.15
N ASP A 51 5.31 -5.89 9.91
CA ASP A 51 5.34 -6.12 11.37
C ASP A 51 4.35 -5.25 12.16
N VAL A 52 3.99 -4.07 11.63
CA VAL A 52 3.15 -3.07 12.33
C VAL A 52 1.76 -2.96 11.71
N TYR A 53 1.66 -3.09 10.38
CA TYR A 53 0.46 -2.85 9.59
C TYR A 53 0.09 -4.03 8.68
N GLY A 54 0.59 -5.24 8.96
CA GLY A 54 0.31 -6.43 8.15
C GLY A 54 -1.18 -6.67 7.91
N GLU A 55 -2.03 -6.50 8.93
CA GLU A 55 -3.49 -6.62 8.79
C GLU A 55 -4.05 -5.56 7.82
N ILE A 56 -3.69 -4.29 7.99
CA ILE A 56 -4.13 -3.19 7.11
C ILE A 56 -3.68 -3.43 5.67
N ILE A 57 -2.45 -3.88 5.46
CA ILE A 57 -1.90 -4.17 4.13
C ILE A 57 -2.70 -5.32 3.52
N SER A 58 -2.84 -6.44 4.21
CA SER A 58 -3.58 -7.59 3.70
C SER A 58 -5.02 -7.24 3.35
N GLU A 59 -5.72 -6.51 4.23
CA GLU A 59 -7.10 -6.09 4.01
C GLU A 59 -7.24 -5.18 2.79
N GLU A 60 -6.39 -4.16 2.63
CA GLU A 60 -6.53 -3.22 1.52
C GLU A 60 -6.19 -3.86 0.16
N PHE A 61 -5.18 -4.73 0.11
CA PHE A 61 -4.85 -5.45 -1.13
C PHE A 61 -5.89 -6.53 -1.47
N LYS A 62 -6.52 -7.16 -0.47
CA LYS A 62 -7.67 -8.05 -0.68
C LYS A 62 -8.89 -7.27 -1.17
N ASN A 63 -9.21 -6.14 -0.54
CA ASN A 63 -10.32 -5.26 -0.93
C ASN A 63 -10.14 -4.70 -2.35
N PHE A 64 -8.89 -4.47 -2.77
CA PHE A 64 -8.55 -4.05 -4.12
C PHE A 64 -8.65 -5.19 -5.15
N GLY A 65 -8.70 -6.45 -4.71
CA GLY A 65 -8.77 -7.63 -5.58
C GLY A 65 -7.41 -8.11 -6.09
N TYR A 66 -6.32 -7.72 -5.42
CA TYR A 66 -4.97 -8.24 -5.71
C TYR A 66 -4.71 -9.57 -4.98
N LEU A 67 -5.16 -9.69 -3.73
CA LEU A 67 -5.08 -10.94 -2.94
C LEU A 67 -6.43 -11.68 -2.96
N ASP A 68 -6.36 -13.00 -2.80
CA ASP A 68 -7.52 -13.91 -2.67
C ASP A 68 -8.28 -13.74 -1.34
#